data_AF-A0A0F3M946-F1
#
_entry.id   AF-A0A0F3M946-F1
#
_cell.length_a   1.000
_cell.length_b   1.000
_cell.length_c   1.000
_cell.angle_alpha   90.00
_cell.angle_beta   90.00
_cell.angle_gamma   90.00
#
_symmetry.space_group_name_H-M   'P 1'
#
loop_
_entity.id
_entity.type
_entity.pdbx_description
1 polymer ?
#
loop_
_entity_poly.entity_id
_entity_poly.type
_entity_poly.pdbx_seq_one_letter_code
_entity_poly.pdbx_strand_id
1 'polypeptide(L)'
;MLYSLISRRRLLELFFDDAIVVSKLLGLVLAKKGKHAGQDLPMCGIPYHALESYLPRLVEQEHKVALCEQLESPEEAKKEMDIKL
;
A
#
# COMPACT_ATOMS: atom_id res chain seq x y z
N MET A 1 6.27 -7.35 12.24
CA MET A 1 5.38 -6.26 11.73
C MET A 1 4.57 -6.84 10.58
N LEU A 2 3.25 -6.60 10.54
CA LEU A 2 2.37 -7.10 9.48
C LEU A 2 2.05 -5.94 8.54
N TYR A 3 2.38 -6.07 7.26
CA TYR A 3 2.04 -5.07 6.25
C TYR A 3 0.82 -5.51 5.46
N SER A 4 -0.16 -4.63 5.29
CA SER A 4 -1.32 -4.87 4.43
C SER A 4 -1.11 -4.25 3.05
N LEU A 5 -1.01 -5.10 2.02
CA LEU A 5 -0.95 -4.70 0.62
C LEU A 5 -2.37 -4.72 0.03
N ILE A 6 -2.89 -3.56 -0.35
CA ILE A 6 -4.23 -3.44 -0.94
C ILE A 6 -4.11 -3.47 -2.46
N SER A 7 -4.70 -4.49 -3.10
CA SER A 7 -4.70 -4.63 -4.56
C SER A 7 -5.67 -3.62 -5.21
N ARG A 8 -5.12 -2.69 -6.01
CA ARG A 8 -5.88 -1.75 -6.84
C ARG A 8 -5.45 -1.89 -8.30
N ARG A 9 -6.21 -2.66 -9.09
CA ARG A 9 -6.07 -2.92 -10.54
C ARG A 9 -4.66 -3.37 -11.02
N ARG A 10 -3.63 -2.53 -10.89
CA ARG A 10 -2.25 -2.75 -11.37
C ARG A 10 -1.18 -2.56 -10.29
N LEU A 11 -1.54 -2.02 -9.12
CA LEU A 11 -0.64 -1.69 -8.02
C LEU A 11 -1.12 -2.36 -6.73
N LEU A 12 -0.16 -2.80 -5.92
CA LEU A 12 -0.37 -3.17 -4.53
C LEU A 12 0.05 -1.97 -3.69
N GLU A 13 -0.93 -1.32 -3.07
CA GLU A 13 -0.74 -0.07 -2.34
C GLU A 13 -0.55 -0.36 -0.84
N LEU A 14 0.41 0.34 -0.21
CA LEU A 14 0.53 0.46 1.24
C LEU A 14 0.24 1.91 1.64
N PHE A 15 -0.23 2.10 2.85
CA PHE A 15 -0.60 3.40 3.40
C PHE A 15 0.04 3.62 4.78
N PHE A 16 0.01 4.87 5.27
CA PHE A 16 0.45 5.22 6.61
C PHE A 16 1.90 4.81 6.89
N ASP A 17 2.19 4.28 8.08
CA ASP A 17 3.54 3.89 8.50
C ASP A 17 4.11 2.74 7.66
N ASP A 18 3.25 1.82 7.20
CA ASP A 18 3.64 0.73 6.32
C ASP A 18 4.25 1.25 5.03
N ALA A 19 3.66 2.30 4.45
CA ALA A 19 4.19 2.94 3.26
C ALA A 19 5.58 3.54 3.50
N ILE A 20 5.79 4.16 4.66
CA ILE A 20 7.07 4.79 5.02
C ILE A 20 8.17 3.75 5.22
N VAL A 21 7.86 2.63 5.89
CA VAL A 21 8.85 1.59 6.14
C VAL A 21 9.16 0.83 4.86
N VAL A 22 8.13 0.38 4.13
CA VAL A 22 8.32 -0.43 2.92
C VAL A 22 8.96 0.37 1.79
N SER A 23 8.65 1.67 1.66
CA SER A 23 9.32 2.52 0.66
C SER A 23 10.82 2.62 0.89
N LYS A 24 11.27 2.76 2.15
CA LYS A 24 12.70 2.79 2.50
C LYS A 24 13.37 1.43 2.28
N LEU A 25 12.70 0.35 2.70
CA LEU A 25 13.27 -0.99 2.65
C LEU A 25 13.42 -1.51 1.21
N LEU A 26 12.45 -1.21 0.35
CA LEU A 26 12.44 -1.67 -1.04
C LEU A 26 12.95 -0.63 -2.05
N GLY A 27 13.28 0.58 -1.59
CA GLY A 27 13.70 1.69 -2.46
C GLY A 27 12.59 2.21 -3.37
N LEU A 28 11.34 2.14 -2.92
CA LEU A 28 10.17 2.62 -3.67
C LEU A 28 9.94 4.11 -3.42
N VAL A 29 9.27 4.76 -4.36
CA VAL A 29 8.84 6.15 -4.18
C VAL A 29 7.75 6.22 -3.11
N LEU A 30 7.99 7.04 -2.09
CA LEU A 30 6.97 7.44 -1.12
C LEU A 30 6.20 8.64 -1.68
N ALA A 31 4.91 8.44 -1.94
CA ALA A 31 3.98 9.45 -2.41
C ALA A 31 3.00 9.86 -1.30
N LYS A 32 2.14 10.83 -1.63
CA LYS A 32 1.03 11.28 -0.77
C LYS A 32 -0.28 11.12 -1.55
N LYS A 33 -1.30 10.54 -0.92
CA LYS A 33 -2.61 10.32 -1.54
C LYS A 33 -3.70 11.03 -0.75
N GLY A 34 -3.87 12.33 -1.02
CA GLY A 34 -4.84 13.16 -0.31
C GLY A 34 -4.43 13.44 1.14
N LYS A 35 -5.43 13.75 1.97
CA LYS A 35 -5.25 13.99 3.40
C LYS A 35 -6.13 13.04 4.19
N HIS A 36 -5.64 12.60 5.35
CA HIS A 36 -6.40 11.87 6.34
C HIS A 36 -6.35 12.64 7.66
N ALA A 37 -7.51 12.98 8.24
CA ALA A 37 -7.57 13.73 9.50
C ALA A 37 -6.76 15.05 9.47
N GLY A 38 -6.75 15.72 8.32
CA GLY A 38 -6.03 16.98 8.11
C GLY A 38 -4.52 16.84 7.82
N GLN A 39 -3.96 15.64 7.90
CA GLN A 39 -2.55 15.35 7.60
C GLN A 39 -2.39 14.66 6.25
N ASP A 40 -1.23 14.82 5.59
CA ASP A 40 -0.98 14.12 4.32
C ASP A 40 -0.95 12.60 4.54
N LEU A 41 -1.66 11.85 3.71
CA LEU A 41 -1.70 10.39 3.79
C LEU A 41 -0.49 9.79 3.05
N PRO A 42 0.51 9.21 3.75
CA PRO A 42 1.66 8.58 3.11
C PRO A 42 1.22 7.32 2.38
N MET A 43 1.76 7.09 1.19
CA MET A 43 1.39 5.95 0.35
C MET A 43 2.56 5.52 -0.52
N CYS A 44 2.75 4.23 -0.71
CA CYS A 44 3.68 3.69 -1.70
C CYS A 44 3.04 2.49 -2.41
N GLY A 45 3.52 2.17 -3.61
CA GLY A 45 2.91 1.14 -4.45
C GLY A 45 3.94 0.22 -5.07
N ILE A 46 3.63 -1.08 -5.10
CA ILE A 46 4.39 -2.11 -5.80
C ILE A 46 3.62 -2.48 -7.07
N PRO A 47 4.23 -2.43 -8.27
CA PRO A 47 3.61 -2.98 -9.47
C PRO A 47 3.27 -4.45 -9.28
N TYR A 48 2.05 -4.87 -9.63
CA TYR A 48 1.58 -6.24 -9.37
C TYR A 48 2.54 -7.32 -9.90
N HIS A 49 3.03 -7.14 -11.12
CA HIS A 49 4.00 -8.04 -11.76
C HIS A 49 5.38 -8.04 -11.10
N ALA A 50 5.71 -7.00 -10.32
CA ALA A 50 6.98 -6.90 -9.61
C ALA A 50 6.91 -7.49 -8.19
N LEU A 51 5.71 -7.83 -7.69
CA LEU A 51 5.52 -8.38 -6.34
C LEU A 51 6.42 -9.58 -6.09
N GLU A 52 6.50 -10.51 -7.05
CA GLU A 52 7.31 -11.74 -6.92
C GLU A 52 8.79 -11.46 -6.65
N SER A 53 9.31 -10.32 -7.13
CA SER A 53 10.70 -9.92 -6.89
C SER A 53 10.90 -9.20 -5.54
N TYR A 54 9.85 -8.58 -5.00
CA TYR A 54 9.91 -7.82 -3.75
C TYR A 54 9.52 -8.64 -2.52
N LEU A 55 8.64 -9.65 -2.68
CA LEU A 55 8.16 -10.49 -1.60
C LEU A 55 9.31 -11.19 -0.84
N PRO A 56 10.32 -11.80 -1.51
CA PRO A 56 11.42 -12.46 -0.82
C PRO A 56 12.21 -11.49 0.08
N ARG A 57 12.43 -10.26 -0.39
CA ARG A 57 13.15 -9.22 0.38
C ARG A 57 12.42 -8.83 1.66
N LEU A 58 11.08 -8.82 1.63
CA LEU A 58 10.27 -8.56 2.83
C LEU A 58 10.33 -9.73 3.80
N VAL A 59 10.25 -10.97 3.30
CA VAL A 59 10.30 -12.19 4.12
C VAL A 59 11.67 -12.38 4.78
N GLU A 60 12.76 -12.12 4.06
CA GLU A 60 14.13 -12.17 4.58
C GLU A 60 14.37 -11.19 5.75
N GLN A 61 13.60 -10.10 5.82
CA GLN A 61 13.64 -9.12 6.89
C GLN A 61 12.65 -9.45 8.03
N GLU A 62 12.17 -10.70 8.10
CA GLU A 62 11.19 -11.21 9.07
C GLU A 62 9.87 -10.41 9.11
N HIS A 63 9.54 -9.74 8.01
CA HIS A 63 8.27 -9.03 7.88
C HIS A 63 7.18 -9.99 7.40
N LYS A 64 6.01 -9.90 8.05
CA LYS A 64 4.82 -10.64 7.63
C LYS A 64 4.04 -9.75 6.66
N VAL A 65 3.62 -10.32 5.54
CA VAL A 65 2.91 -9.58 4.49
C VAL A 65 1.52 -10.19 4.31
N ALA A 66 0.49 -9.36 4.47
CA ALA A 66 -0.89 -9.71 4.15
C ALA A 66 -1.26 -9.10 2.80
N LEU A 67 -1.68 -9.94 1.86
CA LEU A 67 -2.27 -9.49 0.60
C LEU A 67 -3.78 -9.35 0.80
N CYS A 68 -4.29 -8.15 0.58
CA CYS A 68 -5.70 -7.83 0.66
C CYS A 68 -6.19 -7.47 -0.74
N GLU A 69 -7.20 -8.19 -1.23
CA GLU A 69 -7.88 -7.85 -2.47
C GLU A 69 -9.07 -6.95 -2.17
N GLN A 70 -9.18 -5.86 -2.91
CA GLN A 70 -10.37 -5.03 -2.85
C GLN A 70 -11.49 -5.74 -3.62
N LEU A 71 -12.51 -6.21 -2.91
CA LEU A 71 -13.67 -6.89 -3.49
C LEU A 71 -14.68 -5.91 -4.11
N GLU A 72 -14.59 -4.64 -3.74
CA GLU A 72 -15.50 -3.56 -4.13
C GLU A 72 -15.09 -2.94 -5.47
N SER A 73 -16.06 -2.41 -6.20
CA SER A 73 -15.75 -1.73 -7.46
C SER A 73 -14.88 -0.47 -7.21
N PRO A 74 -14.06 -0.05 -8.20
CA PRO A 74 -13.22 1.15 -8.04
C PRO A 74 -14.00 2.42 -7.71
N GLU A 75 -15.26 2.49 -8.15
CA GLU A 75 -16.15 3.64 -7.96
C GLU A 75 -16.66 3.68 -6.51
N GLU A 76 -17.08 2.53 -5.97
CA GLU A 76 -17.51 2.39 -4.56
C GLU A 76 -16.36 2.69 -3.60
N ALA A 77 -15.20 2.09 -3.83
CA ALA A 77 -14.05 2.26 -2.95
C ALA A 77 -13.40 3.66 -3.04
N LYS A 78 -13.65 4.41 -4.12
CA LYS A 78 -13.27 5.83 -4.17
C LYS A 78 -14.21 6.65 -3.29
N LYS A 79 -15.51 6.34 -3.31
CA LYS A 79 -16.53 7.04 -2.54
C LYS A 79 -16.37 6.84 -1.03
N GLU A 80 -16.02 5.64 -0.58
CA GLU A 80 -15.75 5.40 0.84
C GLU A 80 -14.49 6.10 1.33
N MET A 81 -13.45 6.15 0.49
CA MET A 81 -12.23 6.90 0.78
C MET A 81 -12.49 8.41 0.78
N ASP A 82 -13.23 8.97 -0.18
CA ASP A 82 -13.52 10.41 -0.26
C ASP A 82 -14.49 10.91 0.85
N ILE A 83 -15.26 10.03 1.51
CA ILE A 83 -16.29 10.43 2.50
C ILE A 83 -15.78 10.39 3.96
N LYS A 84 -14.61 9.80 4.25
CA LYS A 84 -14.04 9.75 5.62
C LYS A 84 -12.51 9.89 5.68
N LEU A 85 -11.88 10.53 4.70
CA LEU A 85 -10.47 10.94 4.73
C LEU A 85 -10.33 12.44 5.08
#